data_AF-A0A0A2JRD9-F1
#
_entry.id   AF-A0A0A2JRD9-F1
#
_cell.length_a   1.000
_cell.length_b   1.000
_cell.length_c   1.000
_cell.angle_alpha   90.00
_cell.angle_beta   90.00
_cell.angle_gamma   90.00
#
_symmetry.space_group_name_H-M   'P 1'
#
loop_
_entity.id
_entity.type
_entity.pdbx_description
1 polymer ?
#
loop_
_entity_poly.entity_id
_entity_poly.type
_entity_poly.pdbx_seq_one_letter_code
_entity_poly.pdbx_strand_id
1 'polypeptide(L)'
;MTTPTEFHETTAPKKKRTRRARKENTPGPVTMKPKKILFVDEIGDSLVDQLCEIAKRNDNDDNLAASSISLLDHLRSNITARPAASSCSSSGSFHTISYSSPATSVNSHELPLVTPSQVPTKANVLHPTTDSLYTKAEGRDQDAVFRLDDFKTMTAIQQIAALHGRVAHMGILDHSYQFFVNKSRTAALSFKTQNGVAVIGGDPLCNKDEISELLSEFAAYRQRHHLSIAFMGASESFLKDYAQPKSWTTIHFATERVLNPQTNEVILENSGKRILTKSRQLTNKNKGGITMGVYAPAVHGINQELQTNLITIYDAWRAERNASASPQAFITVYDPFAVPALMTFIYTRTPDGNINGFAALRRLGSGGYHIDPCIAAPGSVNGISDLLLIMAMALLRRAGVSYLGLGVEPLQSLTPEDVSGMPWPCKKFTRGLYGHAFQRLPIGGKKAYHDKFRPDSTQDSDLYLVFPSGIPSPRHMLAMTHMANISLRKMFRADVESFVLTRKLKAGGKESPAEETDTGKGFKEEEVLVLYSPCVR
;
A
#
# COMPACT_ATOMS: atom_id res chain seq x y z
N MET A 1 57.75 16.17 53.30
CA MET A 1 58.96 15.34 53.45
C MET A 1 58.89 14.66 54.82
N THR A 2 58.96 13.32 54.82
CA THR A 2 59.39 12.39 55.91
C THR A 2 58.73 12.51 57.29
N THR A 3 57.70 11.70 57.61
CA THR A 3 57.70 10.40 58.38
C THR A 3 57.88 10.58 59.91
N PRO A 4 57.50 9.66 60.85
CA PRO A 4 57.17 8.23 60.68
C PRO A 4 56.11 7.59 61.66
N THR A 5 55.89 6.28 61.45
CA THR A 5 55.63 5.13 62.36
C THR A 5 54.28 4.83 63.06
N GLU A 6 53.84 3.57 62.84
CA GLU A 6 52.85 2.73 63.55
C GLU A 6 53.19 2.46 65.03
N PHE A 7 52.20 2.03 65.83
CA PHE A 7 52.26 0.80 66.66
C PHE A 7 50.88 0.43 67.26
N HIS A 8 50.69 -0.88 67.46
CA HIS A 8 49.56 -1.65 68.03
C HIS A 8 49.21 -1.33 69.51
N GLU A 9 47.95 -1.54 69.94
CA GLU A 9 47.51 -2.68 70.80
C GLU A 9 46.13 -2.46 71.52
N THR A 10 45.39 -3.57 71.61
CA THR A 10 44.10 -3.94 72.28
C THR A 10 44.06 -3.63 73.80
N THR A 11 42.95 -3.45 74.58
CA THR A 11 41.75 -4.32 74.82
C THR A 11 40.77 -3.68 75.87
N ALA A 12 39.43 -3.77 75.64
CA ALA A 12 38.26 -4.08 76.54
C ALA A 12 37.94 -3.32 77.87
N PRO A 13 36.74 -3.49 78.53
CA PRO A 13 35.36 -3.83 78.09
C PRO A 13 34.25 -2.94 78.74
N LYS A 14 32.96 -3.03 78.30
CA LYS A 14 31.77 -3.02 79.22
C LYS A 14 30.38 -3.26 78.56
N LYS A 15 29.70 -4.26 79.15
CA LYS A 15 28.26 -4.44 79.49
C LYS A 15 27.22 -4.95 78.44
N LYS A 16 26.41 -5.90 78.96
CA LYS A 16 25.40 -6.79 78.37
C LYS A 16 23.96 -6.26 78.53
N ARG A 17 23.06 -6.85 77.71
CA ARG A 17 21.57 -6.97 77.78
C ARG A 17 20.78 -5.80 77.17
N THR A 18 19.73 -5.99 76.36
CA THR A 18 18.68 -7.03 76.37
C THR A 18 17.95 -7.14 75.00
N ARG A 19 17.52 -8.35 74.63
CA ARG A 19 16.67 -8.68 73.46
C ARG A 19 15.27 -8.01 73.57
N ARG A 20 14.78 -7.42 72.47
CA ARG A 20 13.34 -7.18 72.20
C ARG A 20 12.99 -7.69 70.81
N ALA A 21 11.81 -8.33 70.72
CA ALA A 21 11.34 -9.16 69.63
C ALA A 21 11.05 -8.38 68.33
N ARG A 22 11.28 -9.09 67.22
CA ARG A 22 11.02 -8.69 65.83
C ARG A 22 9.50 -8.62 65.61
N LYS A 23 8.99 -7.43 65.28
CA LYS A 23 7.62 -7.23 64.76
C LYS A 23 7.69 -7.46 63.25
N GLU A 24 6.94 -8.44 62.75
CA GLU A 24 6.76 -8.67 61.32
C GLU A 24 6.16 -7.41 60.68
N ASN A 25 6.85 -6.89 59.65
CA ASN A 25 6.29 -5.88 58.77
C ASN A 25 5.53 -6.60 57.66
N THR A 26 4.21 -6.64 57.78
CA THR A 26 3.29 -6.94 56.68
C THR A 26 3.47 -5.87 55.59
N PRO A 27 3.68 -6.23 54.30
CA PRO A 27 3.70 -5.25 53.22
C PRO A 27 2.32 -4.61 53.10
N GLY A 28 2.25 -3.28 53.23
CA GLY A 28 1.04 -2.53 52.92
C GLY A 28 0.64 -2.72 51.45
N PRO A 29 -0.66 -2.60 51.11
CA PRO A 29 -1.12 -2.79 49.74
C PRO A 29 -0.45 -1.80 48.81
N VAL A 30 0.22 -2.31 47.79
CA VAL A 30 0.76 -1.52 46.68
C VAL A 30 -0.43 -0.90 45.97
N THR A 31 -0.74 0.36 46.29
CA THR A 31 -1.68 1.17 45.53
C THR A 31 -1.05 1.43 44.17
N MET A 32 -1.38 0.57 43.21
CA MET A 32 -1.06 0.82 41.80
C MET A 32 -1.72 2.14 41.41
N LYS A 33 -0.90 3.15 41.08
CA LYS A 33 -1.40 4.40 40.49
C LYS A 33 -2.25 4.01 39.28
N PRO A 34 -3.47 4.56 39.13
CA PRO A 34 -4.32 4.23 37.99
C PRO A 34 -3.54 4.52 36.70
N LYS A 35 -3.47 3.52 35.80
CA LYS A 35 -2.88 3.71 34.48
C LYS A 35 -3.60 4.89 33.82
N LYS A 36 -2.84 5.90 33.40
CA LYS A 36 -3.37 7.01 32.61
C LYS A 36 -4.02 6.41 31.35
N ILE A 37 -5.33 6.61 31.19
CA ILE A 37 -6.04 6.22 29.97
C ILE A 37 -5.58 7.17 28.87
N LEU A 38 -5.02 6.63 27.79
CA LEU A 38 -4.54 7.42 26.67
C LEU A 38 -5.71 7.74 25.72
N PHE A 39 -5.61 8.85 24.98
CA PHE A 39 -6.62 9.18 23.96
C PHE A 39 -6.83 8.05 22.94
N VAL A 40 -5.71 7.43 22.53
CA VAL A 40 -5.71 6.33 21.56
C VAL A 40 -6.45 5.10 22.11
N ASP A 41 -6.41 4.89 23.43
CA ASP A 41 -7.09 3.77 24.06
C ASP A 41 -8.61 3.93 23.96
N GLU A 42 -9.13 5.14 24.24
CA GLU A 42 -10.55 5.49 24.12
C GLU A 42 -11.06 5.36 22.67
N ILE A 43 -10.29 5.87 21.69
CA ILE A 43 -10.63 5.73 20.28
C ILE A 43 -10.65 4.26 19.87
N GLY A 44 -9.62 3.51 20.27
CA GLY A 44 -9.47 2.10 19.92
C GLY A 44 -10.63 1.27 20.44
N ASP A 45 -11.00 1.44 21.71
CA ASP A 45 -12.14 0.74 22.31
C ASP A 45 -13.44 1.10 21.58
N SER A 46 -13.69 2.39 21.31
CA SER A 46 -14.89 2.83 20.60
C SER A 46 -15.01 2.26 19.18
N LEU A 47 -13.90 2.13 18.45
CA LEU A 47 -13.91 1.53 17.11
C LEU A 47 -14.09 0.01 17.17
N VAL A 48 -13.44 -0.67 18.10
CA VAL A 48 -13.62 -2.12 18.28
C VAL A 48 -15.06 -2.44 18.70
N ASP A 49 -15.65 -1.66 19.60
CA ASP A 49 -17.05 -1.83 20.00
C ASP A 49 -18.01 -1.68 18.82
N GLN A 50 -17.77 -0.72 17.91
CA GLN A 50 -18.58 -0.58 16.70
C GLN A 50 -18.47 -1.77 15.76
N LEU A 51 -17.29 -2.39 15.63
CA LEU A 51 -17.13 -3.65 14.88
C LEU A 51 -17.96 -4.77 15.53
N CYS A 52 -17.94 -4.85 16.87
CA CYS A 52 -18.62 -5.88 17.66
C CYS A 52 -20.15 -5.76 17.64
N GLU A 53 -20.69 -4.57 17.89
CA GLU A 53 -22.15 -4.36 17.98
C GLU A 53 -22.88 -4.67 16.67
N ILE A 54 -22.22 -4.49 15.52
CA ILE A 54 -22.83 -4.75 14.23
C ILE A 54 -22.76 -6.24 13.85
N ALA A 55 -21.68 -6.94 14.22
CA ALA A 55 -21.59 -8.39 14.02
C ALA A 55 -22.72 -9.14 14.76
N LYS A 56 -23.05 -8.72 15.98
CA LYS A 56 -24.16 -9.27 16.78
C LYS A 56 -25.55 -9.12 16.12
N ARG A 57 -25.73 -8.14 15.22
CA ARG A 57 -27.01 -7.94 14.52
C ARG A 57 -27.21 -8.92 13.37
N ASN A 58 -26.12 -9.50 12.85
CA ASN A 58 -26.14 -10.46 11.75
C ASN A 58 -26.19 -11.92 12.25
N ASP A 59 -25.70 -12.19 13.46
CA ASP A 59 -25.78 -13.50 14.14
C ASP A 59 -26.82 -13.46 15.27
N ASN A 60 -28.07 -13.81 14.97
CA ASN A 60 -29.02 -14.22 16.00
C ASN A 60 -28.67 -15.65 16.45
N ASP A 61 -27.66 -15.80 17.30
CA ASP A 61 -27.56 -16.92 18.26
C ASP A 61 -26.43 -16.70 19.29
N ASP A 62 -26.67 -17.15 20.51
CA ASP A 62 -25.97 -16.82 21.76
C ASP A 62 -24.46 -17.15 21.83
N ASN A 63 -23.58 -16.28 21.32
CA ASN A 63 -22.13 -16.42 21.55
C ASN A 63 -21.31 -15.10 21.53
N LEU A 64 -21.52 -14.24 22.53
CA LEU A 64 -20.84 -12.93 22.65
C LEU A 64 -19.30 -13.00 22.74
N ALA A 65 -18.74 -14.03 23.38
CA ALA A 65 -17.29 -14.15 23.56
C ALA A 65 -16.57 -14.64 22.29
N ALA A 66 -17.22 -15.50 21.49
CA ALA A 66 -16.68 -16.00 20.23
C ALA A 66 -16.71 -14.93 19.13
N SER A 67 -17.72 -14.05 19.11
CA SER A 67 -17.85 -12.96 18.14
C SER A 67 -16.72 -11.92 18.24
N SER A 68 -16.40 -11.46 19.46
CA SER A 68 -15.29 -10.52 19.70
C SER A 68 -13.93 -11.10 19.32
N ILE A 69 -13.75 -12.42 19.50
CA ILE A 69 -12.56 -13.16 19.07
C ILE A 69 -12.50 -13.21 17.54
N SER A 70 -13.60 -13.51 16.84
CA SER A 70 -13.66 -13.55 15.37
C SER A 70 -13.36 -12.21 14.68
N LEU A 71 -13.58 -11.07 15.33
CA LEU A 71 -13.35 -9.73 14.79
C LEU A 71 -11.92 -9.22 14.99
N LEU A 72 -11.38 -9.41 16.19
CA LEU A 72 -9.96 -9.23 16.39
C LEU A 72 -9.17 -10.23 15.55
N ASP A 73 -9.71 -11.42 15.32
CA ASP A 73 -9.19 -12.35 14.32
C ASP A 73 -9.37 -11.84 12.90
N HIS A 74 -10.43 -11.13 12.50
CA HIS A 74 -10.43 -10.49 11.17
C HIS A 74 -9.26 -9.52 11.01
N LEU A 75 -8.97 -8.73 12.05
CA LEU A 75 -7.85 -7.78 12.03
C LEU A 75 -6.48 -8.45 12.17
N ARG A 76 -6.37 -9.53 12.95
CA ARG A 76 -5.14 -10.24 13.35
C ARG A 76 -4.81 -11.45 12.46
N SER A 77 -5.83 -12.13 11.96
CA SER A 77 -5.69 -13.41 11.27
C SER A 77 -4.85 -13.23 10.03
N ASN A 78 -3.79 -14.02 9.97
CA ASN A 78 -3.24 -14.50 8.73
C ASN A 78 -4.34 -15.34 8.09
N ILE A 79 -4.74 -15.01 6.85
CA ILE A 79 -5.52 -15.94 6.03
C ILE A 79 -4.57 -17.11 5.71
N THR A 80 -4.27 -17.94 6.71
CA THR A 80 -3.70 -19.25 6.47
C THR A 80 -4.86 -20.02 5.91
N ALA A 81 -4.86 -20.21 4.58
CA ALA A 81 -5.80 -21.09 3.92
C ALA A 81 -5.87 -22.41 4.70
N ARG A 82 -6.99 -22.66 5.38
CA ARG A 82 -7.27 -23.98 5.93
C ARG A 82 -7.47 -24.88 4.71
N PRO A 83 -6.63 -25.92 4.48
CA PRO A 83 -6.95 -26.91 3.46
C PRO A 83 -8.33 -27.48 3.82
N ALA A 84 -9.22 -27.58 2.85
CA ALA A 84 -10.49 -28.25 3.04
C ALA A 84 -10.21 -29.64 3.61
N ALA A 85 -10.53 -29.85 4.89
CA ALA A 85 -10.53 -31.17 5.49
C ALA A 85 -11.59 -31.96 4.74
N SER A 86 -11.17 -32.93 3.94
CA SER A 86 -12.09 -33.88 3.32
C SER A 86 -12.86 -34.55 4.46
N SER A 87 -14.17 -34.35 4.50
CA SER A 87 -15.05 -35.10 5.37
C SER A 87 -15.04 -36.56 4.90
N CYS A 88 -14.17 -37.36 5.51
CA CYS A 88 -14.26 -38.81 5.44
C CYS A 88 -15.57 -39.23 6.11
N SER A 89 -16.57 -39.61 5.32
CA SER A 89 -17.70 -40.39 5.81
C SER A 89 -17.38 -41.86 5.63
N SER A 90 -17.35 -42.57 6.74
CA SER A 90 -17.11 -44.01 6.83
C SER A 90 -18.33 -44.82 6.38
N SER A 91 -18.02 -45.94 5.73
CA SER A 91 -18.72 -47.22 5.82
C SER A 91 -20.08 -47.40 5.13
N GLY A 92 -20.02 -48.08 3.99
CA GLY A 92 -21.05 -48.95 3.45
C GLY A 92 -20.39 -50.12 2.71
N SER A 93 -19.94 -51.12 3.46
CA SER A 93 -19.41 -52.38 2.92
C SER A 93 -20.55 -53.24 2.38
N PHE A 94 -20.50 -53.68 1.12
CA PHE A 94 -20.96 -55.01 0.70
C PHE A 94 -20.24 -55.51 -0.57
N HIS A 95 -19.49 -56.59 -0.38
CA HIS A 95 -19.16 -57.75 -1.24
C HIS A 95 -18.82 -57.62 -2.73
N THR A 96 -17.53 -57.86 -3.01
CA THR A 96 -16.94 -58.97 -3.79
C THR A 96 -17.82 -59.72 -4.81
N ILE A 97 -17.43 -59.74 -6.10
CA ILE A 97 -16.70 -60.84 -6.78
C ILE A 97 -16.51 -60.51 -8.28
N SER A 98 -15.28 -60.83 -8.72
CA SER A 98 -14.70 -60.96 -10.06
C SER A 98 -15.61 -61.37 -11.22
N TYR A 99 -15.32 -60.91 -12.45
CA TYR A 99 -14.61 -61.70 -13.48
C TYR A 99 -14.50 -60.95 -14.82
N SER A 100 -13.25 -60.85 -15.29
CA SER A 100 -12.76 -60.95 -16.68
C SER A 100 -13.46 -60.26 -17.87
N SER A 101 -12.68 -59.44 -18.58
CA SER A 101 -12.74 -59.19 -20.02
C SER A 101 -12.78 -60.50 -20.85
N PRO A 102 -13.16 -60.51 -22.15
CA PRO A 102 -12.29 -59.96 -23.19
C PRO A 102 -12.99 -59.34 -24.42
N ALA A 103 -12.14 -58.90 -25.34
CA ALA A 103 -12.40 -58.17 -26.57
C ALA A 103 -12.86 -59.04 -27.76
N THR A 104 -13.14 -58.32 -28.87
CA THR A 104 -13.04 -58.71 -30.29
C THR A 104 -14.05 -59.74 -30.86
N SER A 105 -14.83 -59.34 -31.88
CA SER A 105 -14.50 -59.56 -33.30
C SER A 105 -15.74 -59.73 -34.22
N VAL A 106 -15.73 -58.99 -35.34
CA VAL A 106 -16.18 -59.25 -36.74
C VAL A 106 -17.55 -59.87 -37.12
N ASN A 107 -18.15 -59.17 -38.10
CA ASN A 107 -18.65 -59.61 -39.42
C ASN A 107 -20.17 -59.63 -39.74
N SER A 108 -20.51 -58.78 -40.73
CA SER A 108 -21.23 -59.02 -42.00
C SER A 108 -22.73 -59.35 -42.04
N HIS A 109 -23.48 -58.55 -42.82
CA HIS A 109 -24.46 -58.89 -43.89
C HIS A 109 -25.43 -57.69 -44.05
N GLU A 110 -25.34 -56.85 -45.09
CA GLU A 110 -25.93 -56.92 -46.46
C GLU A 110 -26.92 -55.74 -46.68
N LEU A 111 -26.89 -55.21 -47.90
CA LEU A 111 -27.47 -53.96 -48.47
C LEU A 111 -28.92 -54.14 -49.00
N PRO A 112 -29.54 -53.26 -49.85
CA PRO A 112 -29.36 -51.82 -50.21
C PRO A 112 -30.70 -51.02 -50.24
N LEU A 113 -30.71 -49.68 -50.46
CA LEU A 113 -31.42 -49.03 -51.59
C LEU A 113 -31.31 -47.48 -51.68
N VAL A 114 -31.11 -47.01 -52.93
CA VAL A 114 -31.49 -45.73 -53.59
C VAL A 114 -30.63 -44.45 -53.46
N THR A 115 -30.08 -44.08 -54.63
CA THR A 115 -29.46 -42.82 -55.11
C THR A 115 -30.54 -41.82 -55.62
N PRO A 116 -30.27 -40.50 -55.85
CA PRO A 116 -29.45 -39.99 -56.97
C PRO A 116 -28.50 -38.83 -56.57
N SER A 117 -27.24 -38.82 -56.99
CA SER A 117 -26.69 -38.30 -58.26
C SER A 117 -26.95 -36.81 -58.51
N GLN A 118 -25.91 -35.98 -58.34
CA GLN A 118 -25.55 -34.85 -59.22
C GLN A 118 -24.07 -34.46 -59.00
N VAL A 119 -23.37 -34.20 -60.11
CA VAL A 119 -21.95 -33.82 -60.30
C VAL A 119 -21.97 -32.69 -61.35
N PRO A 120 -20.92 -31.87 -61.61
CA PRO A 120 -19.73 -31.44 -60.85
C PRO A 120 -19.60 -29.89 -60.77
N THR A 121 -18.71 -29.32 -59.95
CA THR A 121 -17.83 -28.22 -60.41
C THR A 121 -16.55 -28.17 -59.56
N LYS A 122 -15.39 -28.19 -60.21
CA LYS A 122 -14.07 -27.99 -59.61
C LYS A 122 -13.89 -26.53 -59.19
N ALA A 123 -13.44 -26.30 -57.96
CA ALA A 123 -12.69 -25.10 -57.59
C ALA A 123 -11.74 -25.41 -56.42
N ASN A 124 -10.48 -25.00 -56.59
CA ASN A 124 -9.36 -25.23 -55.68
C ASN A 124 -9.67 -24.82 -54.23
N VAL A 125 -9.51 -25.74 -53.29
CA VAL A 125 -9.40 -25.42 -51.86
C VAL A 125 -7.92 -25.27 -51.53
N LEU A 126 -7.47 -24.01 -51.41
CA LEU A 126 -6.28 -23.68 -50.66
C LEU A 126 -6.53 -24.01 -49.18
N HIS A 127 -5.55 -24.66 -48.55
CA HIS A 127 -5.45 -24.87 -47.11
C HIS A 127 -5.80 -23.63 -46.28
N PRO A 128 -6.61 -23.76 -45.20
CA PRO A 128 -6.57 -22.86 -44.07
C PRO A 128 -5.99 -23.62 -42.86
N THR A 129 -4.66 -23.59 -42.70
CA THR A 129 -4.00 -24.13 -41.49
C THR A 129 -3.35 -23.05 -40.61
N THR A 130 -3.63 -21.77 -40.87
CA THR A 130 -3.00 -20.66 -40.15
C THR A 130 -3.95 -19.91 -39.20
N ASP A 131 -5.26 -19.93 -39.46
CA ASP A 131 -6.23 -19.20 -38.61
C ASP A 131 -6.53 -19.89 -37.27
N SER A 132 -6.49 -21.22 -37.20
CA SER A 132 -6.81 -21.94 -35.95
C SER A 132 -5.71 -21.86 -34.88
N LEU A 133 -4.48 -21.51 -35.27
CA LEU A 133 -3.37 -21.33 -34.33
C LEU A 133 -3.40 -19.94 -33.69
N TYR A 134 -3.79 -18.92 -34.45
CA TYR A 134 -3.96 -17.55 -33.93
C TYR A 134 -5.15 -17.44 -32.97
N THR A 135 -6.32 -18.01 -33.31
CA THR A 135 -7.48 -18.02 -32.40
C THR A 135 -7.24 -18.84 -31.13
N LYS A 136 -6.48 -19.95 -31.22
CA LYS A 136 -6.14 -20.78 -30.05
C LYS A 136 -5.08 -20.13 -29.14
N ALA A 137 -4.21 -19.28 -29.69
CA ALA A 137 -3.24 -18.50 -28.92
C ALA A 137 -3.93 -17.35 -28.16
N GLU A 138 -4.88 -16.64 -28.80
CA GLU A 138 -5.68 -15.59 -28.15
C GLU A 138 -6.56 -16.16 -27.02
N GLY A 139 -7.20 -17.31 -27.22
CA GLY A 139 -8.01 -17.97 -26.17
C GLY A 139 -7.18 -18.43 -24.96
N ARG A 140 -5.95 -18.92 -25.18
CA ARG A 140 -5.05 -19.33 -24.09
C ARG A 140 -4.45 -18.17 -23.30
N ASP A 141 -4.38 -16.97 -23.88
CA ASP A 141 -3.89 -15.78 -23.17
C ASP A 141 -4.95 -15.11 -22.30
N GLN A 142 -6.23 -15.20 -22.70
CA GLN A 142 -7.34 -14.84 -21.82
C GLN A 142 -7.41 -15.75 -20.59
N ASP A 143 -6.92 -16.99 -20.69
CA ASP A 143 -6.91 -17.94 -19.56
C ASP A 143 -5.86 -17.63 -18.48
N ALA A 144 -4.91 -16.72 -18.73
CA ALA A 144 -3.81 -16.42 -17.81
C ALA A 144 -3.71 -14.94 -17.38
N VAL A 145 -4.29 -14.00 -18.15
CA VAL A 145 -4.30 -12.57 -17.82
C VAL A 145 -5.70 -12.11 -17.48
N PHE A 146 -5.85 -11.52 -16.31
CA PHE A 146 -7.14 -11.14 -15.73
C PHE A 146 -7.18 -9.67 -15.35
N ARG A 147 -8.38 -9.10 -15.33
CA ARG A 147 -8.71 -7.76 -14.81
C ARG A 147 -9.58 -7.87 -13.57
N LEU A 148 -9.80 -6.74 -12.92
CA LEU A 148 -10.66 -6.66 -11.73
C LEU A 148 -12.12 -7.06 -12.02
N ASP A 149 -12.58 -6.94 -13.26
CA ASP A 149 -13.94 -7.30 -13.66
C ASP A 149 -14.15 -8.84 -13.81
N ASP A 150 -13.08 -9.64 -13.76
CA ASP A 150 -13.14 -11.09 -13.94
C ASP A 150 -13.50 -11.83 -12.64
N PHE A 151 -14.79 -11.89 -12.31
CA PHE A 151 -15.32 -12.42 -11.05
C PHE A 151 -14.78 -13.81 -10.63
N LYS A 152 -14.63 -14.75 -11.57
CA LYS A 152 -14.15 -16.11 -11.25
C LYS A 152 -12.67 -16.15 -10.82
N THR A 153 -11.88 -15.17 -11.25
CA THR A 153 -10.44 -15.10 -10.94
C THR A 153 -10.15 -14.09 -9.84
N MET A 154 -11.07 -13.16 -9.57
CA MET A 154 -10.98 -12.23 -8.45
C MET A 154 -10.73 -12.93 -7.11
N THR A 155 -11.39 -14.07 -6.86
CA THR A 155 -11.14 -14.85 -5.63
C THR A 155 -9.70 -15.33 -5.53
N ALA A 156 -9.09 -15.79 -6.62
CA ALA A 156 -7.70 -16.24 -6.63
C ALA A 156 -6.74 -15.05 -6.45
N ILE A 157 -6.96 -13.94 -7.15
CA ILE A 157 -6.16 -12.72 -7.00
C ILE A 157 -6.24 -12.20 -5.56
N GLN A 158 -7.44 -12.20 -4.96
CA GLN A 158 -7.63 -11.78 -3.58
C GLN A 158 -6.91 -12.71 -2.60
N GLN A 159 -6.93 -14.03 -2.81
CA GLN A 159 -6.19 -15.00 -1.99
C GLN A 159 -4.68 -14.81 -2.12
N ILE A 160 -4.17 -14.68 -3.34
CA ILE A 160 -2.76 -14.41 -3.61
C ILE A 160 -2.33 -13.08 -2.96
N ALA A 161 -3.13 -12.03 -3.11
CA ALA A 161 -2.90 -10.74 -2.48
C ALA A 161 -2.94 -10.80 -0.94
N ALA A 162 -3.83 -11.61 -0.37
CA ALA A 162 -3.94 -11.82 1.06
C ALA A 162 -2.70 -12.46 1.69
N LEU A 163 -1.95 -13.23 0.90
CA LEU A 163 -0.77 -13.98 1.30
C LEU A 163 0.54 -13.24 0.98
N HIS A 164 0.60 -12.58 -0.18
CA HIS A 164 1.85 -12.02 -0.71
C HIS A 164 1.80 -10.50 -0.89
N GLY A 165 0.63 -9.88 -0.70
CA GLY A 165 0.43 -8.45 -0.89
C GLY A 165 1.29 -7.59 0.03
N ARG A 166 1.89 -6.56 -0.55
CA ARG A 166 2.71 -5.53 0.12
C ARG A 166 2.13 -4.14 -0.18
N VAL A 167 2.68 -3.09 0.43
CA VAL A 167 2.27 -1.70 0.16
C VAL A 167 2.38 -1.37 -1.33
N ALA A 168 3.50 -1.71 -1.97
CA ALA A 168 3.75 -1.44 -3.40
C ALA A 168 2.69 -2.02 -4.37
N HIS A 169 1.91 -3.01 -3.94
CA HIS A 169 0.83 -3.60 -4.75
C HIS A 169 -0.46 -2.77 -4.71
N MET A 170 -0.33 -1.46 -4.86
CA MET A 170 -1.46 -0.51 -4.89
C MET A 170 -2.39 -0.79 -6.08
N GLY A 171 -1.86 -1.35 -7.17
CA GLY A 171 -2.61 -1.69 -8.39
C GLY A 171 -3.72 -2.74 -8.21
N ILE A 172 -3.76 -3.44 -7.06
CA ILE A 172 -4.83 -4.40 -6.73
C ILE A 172 -6.22 -3.74 -6.63
N LEU A 173 -6.25 -2.42 -6.42
CA LEU A 173 -7.48 -1.65 -6.32
C LEU A 173 -7.74 -0.80 -7.58
N ASP A 174 -6.98 -0.98 -8.65
CA ASP A 174 -7.06 -0.13 -9.85
C ASP A 174 -7.32 -0.98 -11.10
N HIS A 175 -8.48 -0.76 -11.71
CA HIS A 175 -8.96 -1.42 -12.93
C HIS A 175 -8.04 -1.29 -14.15
N SER A 176 -7.11 -0.34 -14.15
CA SER A 176 -6.13 -0.19 -15.22
C SER A 176 -4.94 -1.16 -15.10
N TYR A 177 -4.83 -1.92 -14.01
CA TYR A 177 -3.88 -3.02 -13.87
C TYR A 177 -4.43 -4.34 -14.41
N GLN A 178 -3.51 -5.19 -14.84
CA GLN A 178 -3.77 -6.56 -15.25
C GLN A 178 -3.01 -7.52 -14.32
N PHE A 179 -3.52 -8.73 -14.17
CA PHE A 179 -2.94 -9.77 -13.35
C PHE A 179 -2.60 -10.96 -14.23
N PHE A 180 -1.31 -11.24 -14.41
CA PHE A 180 -0.89 -12.52 -14.93
C PHE A 180 -0.90 -13.52 -13.79
N VAL A 181 -1.69 -14.59 -13.90
CA VAL A 181 -1.79 -15.66 -12.89
C VAL A 181 -1.17 -16.93 -13.48
N ASN A 182 -0.31 -17.59 -12.70
CA ASN A 182 0.35 -18.81 -13.16
C ASN A 182 -0.64 -19.96 -13.34
N LYS A 183 -0.21 -21.03 -14.02
CA LYS A 183 -1.10 -22.18 -14.32
C LYS A 183 -1.71 -22.84 -13.08
N SER A 184 -0.98 -22.88 -11.96
CA SER A 184 -1.45 -23.45 -10.69
C SER A 184 -2.39 -22.52 -9.90
N ARG A 185 -2.56 -21.26 -10.33
CA ARG A 185 -3.35 -20.22 -9.64
C ARG A 185 -2.92 -19.94 -8.20
N THR A 186 -1.62 -20.11 -7.93
CA THR A 186 -1.01 -19.83 -6.62
C THR A 186 -0.15 -18.58 -6.62
N ALA A 187 0.18 -18.05 -7.80
CA ALA A 187 1.11 -16.96 -7.97
C ALA A 187 0.62 -15.96 -9.02
N ALA A 188 0.94 -14.67 -8.84
CA ALA A 188 0.55 -13.65 -9.79
C ALA A 188 1.58 -12.51 -9.97
N LEU A 189 1.46 -11.80 -11.08
CA LEU A 189 2.12 -10.52 -11.35
C LEU A 189 1.06 -9.46 -11.61
N SER A 190 1.07 -8.36 -10.85
CA SER A 190 0.27 -7.18 -11.14
C SER A 190 1.05 -6.25 -12.06
N PHE A 191 0.51 -5.89 -13.23
CA PHE A 191 1.25 -5.12 -14.21
C PHE A 191 0.39 -4.19 -15.07
N LYS A 192 1.04 -3.19 -15.67
CA LYS A 192 0.50 -2.36 -16.75
C LYS A 192 1.35 -2.52 -18.00
N THR A 193 0.71 -2.62 -19.16
CA THR A 193 1.43 -2.56 -20.45
C THR A 193 1.53 -1.10 -20.90
N GLN A 194 2.75 -0.56 -20.95
CA GLN A 194 3.03 0.81 -21.37
C GLN A 194 4.18 0.81 -22.37
N ASN A 195 4.00 1.44 -23.54
CA ASN A 195 5.05 1.61 -24.55
C ASN A 195 5.79 0.31 -24.95
N GLY A 196 5.09 -0.82 -25.00
CA GLY A 196 5.68 -2.14 -25.31
C GLY A 196 6.48 -2.75 -24.14
N VAL A 197 6.25 -2.28 -22.92
CA VAL A 197 6.87 -2.79 -21.68
C VAL A 197 5.76 -3.21 -20.72
N ALA A 198 5.83 -4.45 -20.22
CA ALA A 198 5.05 -4.87 -19.07
C ALA A 198 5.74 -4.36 -17.79
N VAL A 199 5.18 -3.32 -17.18
CA VAL A 199 5.69 -2.77 -15.93
C VAL A 199 4.96 -3.42 -14.76
N ILE A 200 5.68 -4.27 -14.04
CA ILE A 200 5.20 -4.97 -12.85
C ILE A 200 5.17 -3.96 -11.69
N GLY A 201 4.05 -3.90 -10.97
CA GLY A 201 3.91 -3.10 -9.75
C GLY A 201 4.23 -3.94 -8.52
N GLY A 202 5.31 -3.61 -7.82
CA GLY A 202 5.79 -4.35 -6.66
C GLY A 202 6.60 -5.59 -7.02
N ASP A 203 6.56 -6.55 -6.09
CA ASP A 203 7.22 -7.85 -6.23
C ASP A 203 6.30 -8.84 -6.96
N PRO A 204 6.84 -9.99 -7.42
CA PRO A 204 5.98 -11.11 -7.75
C PRO A 204 5.17 -11.58 -6.53
N LEU A 205 3.85 -11.72 -6.69
CA LEU A 205 2.94 -12.16 -5.62
C LEU A 205 2.99 -13.69 -5.50
N CYS A 206 4.05 -14.20 -4.87
CA CYS A 206 4.28 -15.64 -4.67
C CYS A 206 5.32 -15.89 -3.57
N ASN A 207 5.57 -17.17 -3.25
CA ASN A 207 6.73 -17.52 -2.42
C ASN A 207 8.03 -17.32 -3.20
N LYS A 208 9.12 -17.09 -2.46
CA LYS A 208 10.46 -16.85 -3.02
C LYS A 208 10.88 -17.91 -4.04
N ASP A 209 10.61 -19.18 -3.75
CA ASP A 209 11.03 -20.31 -4.57
C ASP A 209 10.23 -20.42 -5.88
N GLU A 210 9.05 -19.80 -5.96
CA GLU A 210 8.17 -19.81 -7.15
C GLU A 210 8.50 -18.67 -8.13
N ILE A 211 9.31 -17.68 -7.74
CA ILE A 211 9.60 -16.48 -8.56
C ILE A 211 10.18 -16.86 -9.92
N SER A 212 11.11 -17.82 -9.96
CA SER A 212 11.77 -18.21 -11.21
C SER A 212 10.79 -18.85 -12.20
N GLU A 213 9.89 -19.70 -11.70
CA GLU A 213 8.89 -20.37 -12.52
C GLU A 213 7.86 -19.36 -13.04
N LEU A 214 7.30 -18.52 -12.15
CA LEU A 214 6.34 -17.49 -12.52
C LEU A 214 6.89 -16.54 -13.59
N LEU A 215 8.13 -16.07 -13.45
CA LEU A 215 8.75 -15.18 -14.43
C LEU A 215 9.09 -15.88 -15.75
N SER A 216 9.32 -17.21 -15.74
CA SER A 216 9.48 -18.01 -16.95
C SER A 216 8.16 -18.14 -17.71
N GLU A 217 7.06 -18.46 -17.02
CA GLU A 217 5.72 -18.50 -17.63
C GLU A 217 5.34 -17.14 -18.21
N PHE A 218 5.61 -16.07 -17.46
CA PHE A 218 5.37 -14.72 -17.93
C PHE A 218 6.28 -14.31 -19.10
N ALA A 219 7.51 -14.82 -19.17
CA ALA A 219 8.37 -14.60 -20.34
C ALA A 219 7.77 -15.18 -21.62
N ALA A 220 7.14 -16.36 -21.56
CA ALA A 220 6.45 -16.95 -22.70
C ALA A 220 5.22 -16.12 -23.13
N TYR A 221 4.48 -15.55 -22.19
CA TYR A 221 3.45 -14.54 -22.49
C TYR A 221 4.05 -13.32 -23.18
N ARG A 222 5.05 -12.69 -22.56
CA ARG A 222 5.67 -11.47 -23.11
C ARG A 222 6.27 -11.66 -24.50
N GLN A 223 6.87 -12.81 -24.80
CA GLN A 223 7.43 -13.09 -26.13
C GLN A 223 6.36 -13.07 -27.21
N ARG A 224 5.19 -13.66 -26.95
CA ARG A 224 4.04 -13.69 -27.88
C ARG A 224 3.43 -12.29 -28.09
N HIS A 225 3.52 -11.44 -27.07
CA HIS A 225 3.01 -10.06 -27.10
C HIS A 225 4.08 -9.00 -27.41
N HIS A 226 5.31 -9.41 -27.71
CA HIS A 226 6.45 -8.52 -27.96
C HIS A 226 6.72 -7.50 -26.85
N LEU A 227 6.59 -7.92 -25.58
CA LEU A 227 6.73 -7.05 -24.41
C LEU A 227 8.10 -7.17 -23.73
N SER A 228 8.75 -6.03 -23.49
CA SER A 228 9.83 -5.94 -22.50
C SER A 228 9.28 -5.99 -21.07
N ILE A 229 10.14 -6.00 -20.05
CA ILE A 229 9.74 -6.06 -18.64
C ILE A 229 10.50 -5.03 -17.81
N ALA A 230 9.82 -4.43 -16.84
CA ALA A 230 10.41 -3.66 -15.77
C ALA A 230 9.61 -3.88 -14.49
N PHE A 231 10.21 -3.61 -13.33
CA PHE A 231 9.52 -3.59 -12.04
C PHE A 231 9.56 -2.18 -11.46
N MET A 232 8.45 -1.73 -10.89
CA MET A 232 8.30 -0.47 -10.19
C MET A 232 7.93 -0.75 -8.74
N GLY A 233 8.78 -0.31 -7.81
CA GLY A 233 8.53 -0.51 -6.38
C GLY A 233 8.85 -1.93 -5.90
N ALA A 234 9.83 -2.59 -6.53
CA ALA A 234 10.31 -3.88 -6.05
C ALA A 234 11.03 -3.71 -4.69
N SER A 235 10.89 -4.68 -3.81
CA SER A 235 11.48 -4.63 -2.47
C SER A 235 12.97 -4.96 -2.46
N GLU A 236 13.64 -4.59 -1.37
CA GLU A 236 15.00 -5.03 -1.08
C GLU A 236 15.13 -6.57 -1.03
N SER A 237 14.10 -7.28 -0.53
CA SER A 237 14.13 -8.75 -0.49
C SER A 237 14.15 -9.37 -1.89
N PHE A 238 13.29 -8.90 -2.80
CA PHE A 238 13.29 -9.37 -4.20
C PHE A 238 14.61 -9.01 -4.91
N LEU A 239 15.16 -7.83 -4.59
CA LEU A 239 16.44 -7.39 -5.11
C LEU A 239 17.58 -8.36 -4.72
N LYS A 240 17.77 -8.60 -3.42
CA LYS A 240 18.84 -9.46 -2.88
C LYS A 240 18.70 -10.89 -3.35
N ASP A 241 17.47 -11.40 -3.33
CA ASP A 241 17.20 -12.83 -3.54
C ASP A 241 17.15 -13.24 -5.01
N TYR A 242 16.82 -12.31 -5.92
CA TYR A 242 16.54 -12.67 -7.31
C TYR A 242 17.22 -11.76 -8.34
N ALA A 243 17.11 -10.45 -8.20
CA ALA A 243 17.60 -9.52 -9.22
C ALA A 243 19.13 -9.33 -9.20
N GLN A 244 19.74 -9.18 -8.01
CA GLN A 244 21.19 -9.03 -7.86
C GLN A 244 21.98 -10.25 -8.35
N PRO A 245 21.62 -11.51 -8.00
CA PRO A 245 22.30 -12.70 -8.52
C PRO A 245 22.29 -12.81 -10.05
N LYS A 246 21.31 -12.16 -10.71
CA LYS A 246 21.19 -12.11 -12.16
C LYS A 246 21.82 -10.85 -12.78
N SER A 247 22.51 -10.03 -11.99
CA SER A 247 23.13 -8.77 -12.41
C SER A 247 22.14 -7.80 -13.09
N TRP A 248 20.88 -7.82 -12.66
CA TRP A 248 19.87 -6.90 -13.19
C TRP A 248 20.19 -5.45 -12.80
N THR A 249 19.83 -4.53 -13.69
CA THR A 249 20.01 -3.11 -13.44
C THR A 249 18.96 -2.60 -12.47
N THR A 250 19.37 -1.91 -11.41
CA THR A 250 18.46 -1.46 -10.35
C THR A 250 18.70 0.00 -9.99
N ILE A 251 17.63 0.69 -9.59
CA ILE A 251 17.64 2.07 -9.11
C ILE A 251 16.83 2.13 -7.82
N HIS A 252 17.49 2.34 -6.68
CA HIS A 252 16.84 2.71 -5.43
C HIS A 252 16.23 4.10 -5.63
N PHE A 253 14.92 4.24 -5.58
CA PHE A 253 14.26 5.51 -5.90
C PHE A 253 13.37 6.02 -4.78
N ALA A 254 13.03 5.15 -3.82
CA ALA A 254 12.12 5.51 -2.74
C ALA A 254 12.27 4.57 -1.55
N THR A 255 11.73 5.01 -0.43
CA THR A 255 11.59 4.23 0.79
C THR A 255 10.10 4.13 1.13
N GLU A 256 9.64 2.95 1.47
CA GLU A 256 8.34 2.70 2.09
C GLU A 256 8.40 3.11 3.55
N ARG A 257 7.50 4.01 3.97
CA ARG A 257 7.48 4.54 5.35
C ARG A 257 6.45 3.81 6.19
N VAL A 258 6.83 3.47 7.42
CA VAL A 258 5.99 2.66 8.31
C VAL A 258 5.73 3.36 9.64
N LEU A 259 4.51 3.25 10.16
CA LEU A 259 4.19 3.54 11.56
C LEU A 259 4.04 2.23 12.31
N ASN A 260 4.52 2.21 13.55
CA ASN A 260 4.30 1.09 14.47
C ASN A 260 3.23 1.45 15.52
N PRO A 261 1.97 1.00 15.38
CA PRO A 261 0.90 1.32 16.33
C PRO A 261 1.14 0.83 17.77
N GLN A 262 2.09 -0.09 17.97
CA GLN A 262 2.43 -0.59 19.31
C GLN A 262 3.38 0.33 20.07
N THR A 263 4.24 1.07 19.36
CA THR A 263 5.35 1.84 19.97
C THR A 263 5.36 3.32 19.59
N ASN A 264 4.47 3.77 18.69
CA ASN A 264 4.49 5.12 18.15
C ASN A 264 4.36 6.21 19.23
N GLU A 265 5.31 7.16 19.24
CA GLU A 265 5.41 8.20 20.27
C GLU A 265 4.23 9.18 20.27
N VAL A 266 3.60 9.43 19.11
CA VAL A 266 2.50 10.39 19.00
C VAL A 266 1.27 9.85 19.70
N ILE A 267 0.84 8.63 19.37
CA ILE A 267 -0.35 8.03 19.99
C ILE A 267 -0.13 7.64 21.47
N LEU A 268 1.13 7.40 21.86
CA LEU A 268 1.51 7.21 23.26
C LEU A 268 1.62 8.54 24.04
N GLU A 269 1.30 9.66 23.42
CA GLU A 269 1.30 11.01 23.99
C GLU A 269 2.68 11.48 24.50
N ASN A 270 3.76 10.88 24.00
CA ASN A 270 5.14 11.27 24.27
C ASN A 270 5.59 12.42 23.34
N SER A 271 4.95 12.56 22.18
CA SER A 271 5.17 13.66 21.22
C SER A 271 3.87 14.08 20.53
N GLY A 272 3.94 14.93 19.49
CA GLY A 272 2.77 15.25 18.65
C GLY A 272 1.63 16.04 19.32
N LYS A 273 1.87 16.76 20.43
CA LYS A 273 0.86 17.48 21.24
C LYS A 273 -0.15 18.29 20.40
N ARG A 274 0.30 19.00 19.36
CA ARG A 274 -0.58 19.80 18.48
C ARG A 274 -1.63 18.94 17.78
N ILE A 275 -1.22 17.78 17.26
CA ILE A 275 -2.07 16.85 16.51
C ILE A 275 -3.10 16.23 17.47
N LEU A 276 -2.65 15.77 18.64
CA LEU A 276 -3.53 15.20 19.66
C LEU A 276 -4.54 16.22 20.18
N THR A 277 -4.12 17.45 20.51
CA THR A 277 -5.02 18.51 20.95
C THR A 277 -6.06 18.84 19.90
N LYS A 278 -5.66 18.94 18.62
CA LYS A 278 -6.61 19.18 17.54
C LYS A 278 -7.59 18.03 17.38
N SER A 279 -7.12 16.78 17.45
CA SER A 279 -7.96 15.58 17.36
C SER A 279 -8.97 15.51 18.50
N ARG A 280 -8.55 15.80 19.74
CA ARG A 280 -9.46 15.91 20.90
C ARG A 280 -10.47 17.04 20.75
N GLN A 281 -10.11 18.17 20.14
CA GLN A 281 -11.06 19.25 19.85
C GLN A 281 -12.08 18.85 18.79
N LEU A 282 -11.65 18.14 17.74
CA LEU A 282 -12.53 17.65 16.68
C LEU A 282 -13.58 16.67 17.24
N THR A 283 -13.17 15.72 18.09
CA THR A 283 -14.07 14.68 18.64
C THR A 283 -14.86 15.14 19.87
N ASN A 284 -14.56 16.30 20.45
CA ASN A 284 -15.32 16.83 21.59
C ASN A 284 -16.72 17.29 21.13
N LYS A 285 -17.77 16.74 21.78
CA LYS A 285 -19.19 17.01 21.46
C LYS A 285 -19.58 18.48 21.44
N ASN A 286 -19.00 19.30 22.34
CA ASN A 286 -19.32 20.72 22.48
C ASN A 286 -18.41 21.62 21.62
N LYS A 287 -17.48 21.03 20.86
CA LYS A 287 -16.56 21.75 19.97
C LYS A 287 -16.75 21.29 18.53
N GLY A 288 -15.97 20.30 18.08
CA GLY A 288 -16.07 19.82 16.71
C GLY A 288 -17.23 18.85 16.48
N GLY A 289 -17.65 18.11 17.52
CA GLY A 289 -18.73 17.14 17.44
C GLY A 289 -18.55 16.05 16.38
N ILE A 290 -17.32 15.84 15.90
CA ILE A 290 -17.00 14.83 14.89
C ILE A 290 -17.15 13.46 15.53
N THR A 291 -17.92 12.58 14.89
CA THR A 291 -18.04 11.18 15.27
C THR A 291 -17.17 10.31 14.38
N MET A 292 -16.80 9.15 14.90
CA MET A 292 -15.88 8.21 14.26
C MET A 292 -16.62 6.91 13.96
N GLY A 293 -16.28 6.26 12.86
CA GLY A 293 -16.79 4.93 12.58
C GLY A 293 -15.82 4.07 11.80
N VAL A 294 -16.16 2.79 11.74
CA VAL A 294 -15.39 1.73 11.10
C VAL A 294 -16.34 0.82 10.33
N TYR A 295 -15.87 0.32 9.20
CA TYR A 295 -16.64 -0.54 8.31
C TYR A 295 -15.70 -1.48 7.57
N ALA A 296 -15.96 -2.78 7.65
CA ALA A 296 -15.24 -3.80 6.91
C ALA A 296 -16.26 -4.67 6.18
N PRO A 297 -16.33 -4.67 4.85
CA PRO A 297 -17.34 -5.44 4.11
C PRO A 297 -17.35 -6.93 4.45
N ALA A 298 -16.18 -7.51 4.74
CA ALA A 298 -16.03 -8.91 5.17
C ALA A 298 -16.76 -9.23 6.49
N VAL A 299 -16.97 -8.21 7.33
CA VAL A 299 -17.59 -8.33 8.65
C VAL A 299 -19.05 -7.87 8.62
N HIS A 300 -19.31 -6.75 7.96
CA HIS A 300 -20.61 -6.07 8.04
C HIS A 300 -21.55 -6.45 6.89
N GLY A 301 -21.04 -7.17 5.88
CA GLY A 301 -21.72 -7.30 4.60
C GLY A 301 -21.70 -5.99 3.80
N ILE A 302 -22.47 -5.95 2.71
CA ILE A 302 -22.54 -4.80 1.82
C ILE A 302 -23.51 -3.76 2.38
N ASN A 303 -22.98 -2.63 2.84
CA ASN A 303 -23.74 -1.43 3.13
C ASN A 303 -23.68 -0.46 1.94
N GLN A 304 -24.68 -0.54 1.05
CA GLN A 304 -24.69 0.20 -0.21
C GLN A 304 -24.61 1.72 -0.02
N GLU A 305 -25.39 2.27 0.92
CA GLU A 305 -25.43 3.71 1.19
C GLU A 305 -24.08 4.24 1.66
N LEU A 306 -23.45 3.55 2.63
CA LEU A 306 -22.14 3.92 3.13
C LEU A 306 -21.08 3.81 2.02
N GLN A 307 -21.08 2.73 1.25
CA GLN A 307 -20.13 2.55 0.15
C GLN A 307 -20.26 3.68 -0.89
N THR A 308 -21.49 4.02 -1.30
CA THR A 308 -21.76 5.13 -2.22
C THR A 308 -21.27 6.47 -1.66
N ASN A 309 -21.48 6.75 -0.37
CA ASN A 309 -20.99 7.97 0.26
C ASN A 309 -19.45 8.05 0.28
N LEU A 310 -18.78 6.93 0.55
CA LEU A 310 -17.31 6.85 0.55
C LEU A 310 -16.73 7.03 -0.87
N ILE A 311 -17.35 6.42 -1.89
CA ILE A 311 -16.98 6.61 -3.30
C ILE A 311 -17.17 8.08 -3.70
N THR A 312 -18.29 8.69 -3.32
CA THR A 312 -18.59 10.09 -3.65
C THR A 312 -17.51 11.04 -3.11
N ILE A 313 -17.07 10.82 -1.87
CA ILE A 313 -15.98 11.62 -1.27
C ILE A 313 -14.65 11.38 -1.98
N TYR A 314 -14.35 10.12 -2.33
CA TYR A 314 -13.16 9.78 -3.09
C TYR A 314 -13.11 10.51 -4.43
N ASP A 315 -14.22 10.47 -5.18
CA ASP A 315 -14.32 11.10 -6.50
C ASP A 315 -14.25 12.62 -6.41
N ALA A 316 -14.93 13.23 -5.43
CA ALA A 316 -14.86 14.68 -5.19
C ALA A 316 -13.43 15.14 -4.87
N TRP A 317 -12.76 14.45 -3.93
CA TRP A 317 -11.36 14.72 -3.60
C TRP A 317 -10.44 14.54 -4.81
N ARG A 318 -10.67 13.48 -5.59
CA ARG A 318 -9.88 13.21 -6.80
C ARG A 318 -10.09 14.28 -7.87
N ALA A 319 -11.31 14.76 -8.06
CA ALA A 319 -11.65 15.83 -9.00
C ALA A 319 -10.95 17.14 -8.62
N GLU A 320 -11.05 17.58 -7.35
CA GLU A 320 -10.36 18.78 -6.85
C GLU A 320 -8.84 18.65 -7.04
N ARG A 321 -8.27 17.50 -6.67
CA ARG A 321 -6.85 17.21 -6.85
C ARG A 321 -6.43 17.29 -8.33
N ASN A 322 -7.22 16.72 -9.24
CA ASN A 322 -6.93 16.71 -10.68
C ASN A 322 -7.10 18.11 -11.32
N ALA A 323 -7.92 18.98 -10.74
CA ALA A 323 -8.07 20.37 -11.16
C ALA A 323 -6.84 21.23 -10.79
N SER A 324 -5.98 20.76 -9.88
CA SER A 324 -4.74 21.45 -9.53
C SER A 324 -3.80 21.60 -10.74
N ALA A 325 -3.22 22.80 -10.88
CA ALA A 325 -2.28 23.11 -11.95
C ALA A 325 -0.92 22.41 -11.78
N SER A 326 -0.56 22.02 -10.55
CA SER A 326 0.73 21.40 -10.25
C SER A 326 0.80 19.96 -10.81
N PRO A 327 1.90 19.56 -11.47
CA PRO A 327 2.12 18.17 -11.86
C PRO A 327 2.12 17.28 -10.61
N GLN A 328 1.30 16.23 -10.58
CA GLN A 328 1.30 15.25 -9.49
C GLN A 328 1.57 13.87 -10.06
N ALA A 329 2.48 13.12 -9.45
CA ALA A 329 2.67 11.71 -9.76
C ALA A 329 1.60 10.90 -9.04
N PHE A 330 0.87 10.07 -9.77
CA PHE A 330 -0.03 9.09 -9.19
C PHE A 330 -0.09 7.84 -10.06
N ILE A 331 0.05 6.71 -9.39
CA ILE A 331 0.20 5.41 -10.05
C ILE A 331 -1.17 4.72 -10.18
N THR A 332 -2.12 5.04 -9.30
CA THR A 332 -3.40 4.36 -9.16
C THR A 332 -4.61 5.28 -9.17
N VAL A 333 -5.73 4.73 -9.66
CA VAL A 333 -7.09 5.22 -9.46
C VAL A 333 -7.85 4.11 -8.76
N TYR A 334 -8.35 4.38 -7.56
CA TYR A 334 -8.92 3.35 -6.72
C TYR A 334 -10.39 3.12 -7.00
N ASP A 335 -10.73 1.84 -7.11
CA ASP A 335 -12.01 1.29 -6.70
C ASP A 335 -11.83 0.77 -5.26
N PRO A 336 -12.29 1.51 -4.23
CA PRO A 336 -12.06 1.14 -2.84
C PRO A 336 -12.63 -0.24 -2.49
N PHE A 337 -13.65 -0.72 -3.21
CA PHE A 337 -14.39 -1.94 -2.88
C PHE A 337 -14.08 -3.11 -3.81
N ALA A 338 -13.06 -3.01 -4.67
CA ALA A 338 -12.67 -4.06 -5.60
C ALA A 338 -12.21 -5.38 -4.94
N VAL A 339 -11.57 -5.30 -3.77
CA VAL A 339 -11.10 -6.47 -2.99
C VAL A 339 -11.64 -6.44 -1.57
N PRO A 340 -12.98 -6.50 -1.40
CA PRO A 340 -13.66 -6.13 -0.17
C PRO A 340 -13.27 -6.98 1.04
N ALA A 341 -12.74 -8.20 0.83
CA ALA A 341 -12.30 -9.06 1.92
C ALA A 341 -10.99 -8.61 2.59
N LEU A 342 -10.20 -7.74 1.93
CA LEU A 342 -8.92 -7.24 2.44
C LEU A 342 -9.02 -5.81 2.98
N MET A 343 -10.22 -5.20 2.94
CA MET A 343 -10.40 -3.78 3.17
C MET A 343 -11.16 -3.52 4.47
N THR A 344 -10.57 -2.68 5.30
CA THR A 344 -11.23 -2.06 6.46
C THR A 344 -11.20 -0.55 6.28
N PHE A 345 -12.36 0.09 6.40
CA PHE A 345 -12.52 1.52 6.28
C PHE A 345 -12.73 2.12 7.66
N ILE A 346 -12.10 3.26 7.89
CA ILE A 346 -12.40 4.13 9.01
C ILE A 346 -12.85 5.47 8.46
N TYR A 347 -13.83 6.10 9.08
CA TYR A 347 -14.42 7.33 8.56
C TYR A 347 -14.88 8.24 9.69
N THR A 348 -15.05 9.52 9.36
CA THR A 348 -15.55 10.55 10.28
C THR A 348 -16.84 11.14 9.76
N ARG A 349 -17.75 11.52 10.67
CA ARG A 349 -18.98 12.23 10.35
C ARG A 349 -19.05 13.57 11.09
N THR A 350 -19.63 14.56 10.43
CA THR A 350 -19.99 15.84 11.04
C THR A 350 -21.12 15.66 12.07
N PRO A 351 -21.38 16.66 12.93
CA PRO A 351 -22.55 16.64 13.82
C PRO A 351 -23.88 16.42 13.10
N ASP A 352 -23.97 16.85 11.83
CA ASP A 352 -25.15 16.66 10.97
C ASP A 352 -25.26 15.23 10.40
N GLY A 353 -24.31 14.34 10.70
CA GLY A 353 -24.30 12.95 10.24
C GLY A 353 -23.62 12.71 8.89
N ASN A 354 -23.18 13.76 8.19
CA ASN A 354 -22.53 13.64 6.89
C ASN A 354 -21.09 13.14 7.01
N ILE A 355 -20.67 12.22 6.15
CA ILE A 355 -19.27 11.77 6.11
C ILE A 355 -18.40 12.91 5.59
N ASN A 356 -17.32 13.23 6.30
CA ASN A 356 -16.39 14.30 5.92
C ASN A 356 -14.93 13.85 5.75
N GLY A 357 -14.67 12.55 5.86
CA GLY A 357 -13.38 11.96 5.60
C GLY A 357 -13.38 10.46 5.83
N PHE A 358 -12.48 9.76 5.17
CA PHE A 358 -12.24 8.34 5.39
C PHE A 358 -10.82 7.93 5.08
N ALA A 359 -10.38 6.84 5.67
CA ALA A 359 -9.17 6.14 5.27
C ALA A 359 -9.47 4.65 5.02
N ALA A 360 -8.84 4.10 4.00
CA ALA A 360 -8.91 2.69 3.67
C ALA A 360 -7.64 1.98 4.16
N LEU A 361 -7.83 0.91 4.92
CA LEU A 361 -6.80 0.03 5.45
C LEU A 361 -6.86 -1.29 4.68
N ARG A 362 -5.88 -1.51 3.81
CA ARG A 362 -5.73 -2.78 3.09
C ARG A 362 -4.81 -3.71 3.87
N ARG A 363 -5.28 -4.91 4.17
CA ARG A 363 -4.48 -5.96 4.81
C ARG A 363 -3.32 -6.40 3.91
N LEU A 364 -2.16 -6.64 4.52
CA LEU A 364 -0.94 -7.10 3.85
C LEU A 364 -0.66 -8.57 4.18
N GLY A 365 0.05 -9.25 3.28
CA GLY A 365 0.44 -10.65 3.42
C GLY A 365 1.31 -10.94 4.65
N SER A 366 2.11 -9.96 5.07
CA SER A 366 2.98 -10.03 6.25
C SER A 366 2.26 -9.81 7.59
N GLY A 367 0.93 -9.61 7.61
CA GLY A 367 0.18 -9.37 8.84
C GLY A 367 0.09 -7.91 9.30
N GLY A 368 0.43 -6.96 8.42
CA GLY A 368 0.26 -5.52 8.62
C GLY A 368 -0.86 -4.91 7.77
N TYR A 369 -0.96 -3.58 7.75
CA TYR A 369 -1.90 -2.85 6.91
C TYR A 369 -1.21 -1.74 6.11
N HIS A 370 -1.77 -1.41 4.96
CA HIS A 370 -1.45 -0.21 4.19
C HIS A 370 -2.61 0.77 4.28
N ILE A 371 -2.33 2.03 4.62
CA ILE A 371 -3.33 3.10 4.62
C ILE A 371 -3.28 3.91 3.33
N ASP A 372 -4.19 3.62 2.40
CA ASP A 372 -4.39 4.44 1.20
C ASP A 372 -5.73 4.06 0.52
N PRO A 373 -6.61 5.01 0.16
CA PRO A 373 -6.47 6.45 0.40
C PRO A 373 -6.72 6.87 1.86
N CYS A 374 -6.19 8.03 2.26
CA CYS A 374 -6.54 8.73 3.50
C CYS A 374 -7.00 10.16 3.14
N ILE A 375 -8.33 10.36 3.12
CA ILE A 375 -8.97 11.51 2.49
C ILE A 375 -9.76 12.30 3.53
N ALA A 376 -9.54 13.60 3.52
CA ALA A 376 -10.47 14.58 4.07
C ALA A 376 -11.30 15.13 2.90
N ALA A 377 -12.62 15.22 3.06
CA ALA A 377 -13.50 15.73 2.01
C ALA A 377 -13.14 17.20 1.68
N PRO A 378 -13.29 17.64 0.42
CA PRO A 378 -13.15 19.04 0.05
C PRO A 378 -13.96 19.95 0.98
N GLY A 379 -13.36 21.03 1.47
CA GLY A 379 -14.01 21.96 2.41
C GLY A 379 -14.17 21.46 3.85
N SER A 380 -13.70 20.26 4.19
CA SER A 380 -13.73 19.75 5.56
C SER A 380 -12.84 20.56 6.52
N VAL A 381 -13.15 20.48 7.80
CA VAL A 381 -12.36 21.14 8.85
C VAL A 381 -10.92 20.62 8.88
N ASN A 382 -9.96 21.52 9.11
CA ASN A 382 -8.55 21.14 9.20
C ASN A 382 -8.31 20.10 10.29
N GLY A 383 -7.55 19.04 9.96
CA GLY A 383 -7.13 17.98 10.88
C GLY A 383 -7.88 16.65 10.74
N ILE A 384 -8.83 16.52 9.80
CA ILE A 384 -9.54 15.25 9.57
C ILE A 384 -8.58 14.11 9.15
N SER A 385 -7.68 14.32 8.20
CA SER A 385 -6.66 13.31 7.84
C SER A 385 -5.79 12.90 9.03
N ASP A 386 -5.51 13.83 9.94
CA ASP A 386 -4.71 13.53 11.14
C ASP A 386 -5.48 12.67 12.14
N LEU A 387 -6.76 12.98 12.33
CA LEU A 387 -7.66 12.18 13.14
C LEU A 387 -7.82 10.77 12.55
N LEU A 388 -7.98 10.65 11.22
CA LEU A 388 -8.06 9.35 10.54
C LEU A 388 -6.79 8.51 10.77
N LEU A 389 -5.60 9.10 10.68
CA LEU A 389 -4.37 8.35 10.92
C LEU A 389 -4.21 7.93 12.40
N ILE A 390 -4.64 8.77 13.34
CA ILE A 390 -4.72 8.40 14.77
C ILE A 390 -5.72 7.26 14.96
N MET A 391 -6.89 7.31 14.32
CA MET A 391 -7.91 6.26 14.36
C MET A 391 -7.38 4.93 13.81
N ALA A 392 -6.63 4.96 12.69
CA ALA A 392 -6.01 3.77 12.12
C ALA A 392 -5.02 3.14 13.10
N MET A 393 -4.11 3.95 13.67
CA MET A 393 -3.19 3.46 14.70
C MET A 393 -3.92 2.96 15.95
N ALA A 394 -5.01 3.62 16.37
CA ALA A 394 -5.79 3.18 17.53
C ALA A 394 -6.41 1.80 17.32
N LEU A 395 -7.04 1.58 16.17
CA LEU A 395 -7.65 0.31 15.80
C LEU A 395 -6.61 -0.81 15.71
N LEU A 396 -5.51 -0.56 14.99
CA LEU A 396 -4.43 -1.54 14.82
C LEU A 396 -3.69 -1.84 16.12
N ARG A 397 -3.56 -0.84 16.99
CA ARG A 397 -3.00 -1.01 18.33
C ARG A 397 -3.80 -2.04 19.12
N ARG A 398 -5.13 -1.91 19.14
CA ARG A 398 -6.03 -2.87 19.81
C ARG A 398 -5.97 -4.27 19.20
N ALA A 399 -5.78 -4.36 17.88
CA ALA A 399 -5.59 -5.64 17.19
C ALA A 399 -4.24 -6.32 17.50
N GLY A 400 -3.27 -5.60 18.06
CA GLY A 400 -1.90 -6.09 18.27
C GLY A 400 -1.03 -6.00 17.01
N VAL A 401 -1.46 -5.24 16.00
CA VAL A 401 -0.73 -5.06 14.75
C VAL A 401 0.34 -3.98 14.93
N SER A 402 1.57 -4.27 14.52
CA SER A 402 2.75 -3.41 14.66
C SER A 402 3.20 -2.73 13.38
N TYR A 403 2.48 -2.93 12.27
CA TYR A 403 2.89 -2.46 10.94
C TYR A 403 1.75 -1.73 10.24
N LEU A 404 1.92 -0.43 10.01
CA LEU A 404 1.04 0.42 9.21
C LEU A 404 1.87 1.18 8.17
N GLY A 405 1.85 0.71 6.92
CA GLY A 405 2.53 1.34 5.79
C GLY A 405 1.81 2.61 5.34
N LEU A 406 2.56 3.71 5.21
CA LEU A 406 2.10 5.03 4.76
C LEU A 406 2.24 5.24 3.24
N GLY A 407 2.83 4.26 2.55
CA GLY A 407 3.13 4.36 1.13
C GLY A 407 4.59 4.75 0.87
N VAL A 408 4.80 5.27 -0.34
CA VAL A 408 6.12 5.48 -0.95
C VAL A 408 6.60 6.91 -0.75
N GLU A 409 7.79 7.07 -0.18
CA GLU A 409 8.51 8.34 -0.05
C GLU A 409 9.73 8.33 -0.98
N PRO A 410 9.70 9.04 -2.13
CA PRO A 410 10.82 9.00 -3.05
C PRO A 410 12.02 9.78 -2.54
N LEU A 411 13.22 9.30 -2.90
CA LEU A 411 14.48 9.92 -2.52
C LEU A 411 14.60 11.31 -3.14
N GLN A 412 15.17 12.26 -2.39
CA GLN A 412 15.36 13.62 -2.90
C GLN A 412 16.41 13.69 -4.01
N SER A 413 17.41 12.82 -3.94
CA SER A 413 18.50 12.72 -4.90
C SER A 413 19.09 11.32 -4.87
N LEU A 414 19.59 10.87 -6.01
CA LEU A 414 20.28 9.59 -6.13
C LEU A 414 21.80 9.75 -5.94
N THR A 415 22.38 8.85 -5.18
CA THR A 415 23.83 8.67 -5.06
C THR A 415 24.33 7.58 -6.02
N PRO A 416 25.66 7.39 -6.19
CA PRO A 416 26.20 6.33 -7.04
C PRO A 416 25.82 4.90 -6.60
N GLU A 417 25.64 4.68 -5.30
CA GLU A 417 25.25 3.42 -4.68
C GLU A 417 23.77 3.07 -4.90
N ASP A 418 22.91 4.07 -5.08
CA ASP A 418 21.50 3.88 -5.42
C ASP A 418 21.30 3.27 -6.82
N VAL A 419 22.32 3.26 -7.68
CA VAL A 419 22.23 2.72 -9.05
C VAL A 419 23.19 1.56 -9.22
N SER A 420 22.69 0.38 -9.57
CA SER A 420 23.48 -0.84 -9.80
C SER A 420 23.23 -1.46 -11.17
N GLY A 421 24.17 -2.28 -11.64
CA GLY A 421 24.07 -2.94 -12.95
C GLY A 421 24.16 -1.99 -14.15
N MET A 422 24.80 -0.82 -14.01
CA MET A 422 25.08 0.12 -15.12
C MET A 422 26.55 0.57 -15.13
N PRO A 423 27.13 0.85 -16.31
CA PRO A 423 28.42 1.54 -16.42
C PRO A 423 28.39 2.95 -15.82
N TRP A 424 29.54 3.45 -15.35
CA TRP A 424 29.65 4.73 -14.65
C TRP A 424 29.05 5.94 -15.41
N PRO A 425 29.26 6.12 -16.72
CA PRO A 425 28.63 7.22 -17.46
C PRO A 425 27.10 7.17 -17.44
N CYS A 426 26.52 5.97 -17.53
CA CYS A 426 25.07 5.75 -17.50
C CYS A 426 24.50 6.02 -16.10
N LYS A 427 25.22 5.65 -15.03
CA LYS A 427 24.84 6.02 -13.65
C LYS A 427 24.78 7.53 -13.49
N LYS A 428 25.81 8.25 -13.95
CA LYS A 428 25.86 9.72 -13.85
C LYS A 428 24.69 10.37 -14.59
N PHE A 429 24.39 9.91 -15.80
CA PHE A 429 23.24 10.40 -16.58
C PHE A 429 21.90 10.12 -15.88
N THR A 430 21.69 8.88 -15.42
CA THR A 430 20.45 8.46 -14.73
C THR A 430 20.19 9.30 -13.48
N ARG A 431 21.23 9.53 -12.67
CA ARG A 431 21.14 10.38 -11.47
C ARG A 431 20.79 11.83 -11.81
N GLY A 432 21.40 12.38 -12.87
CA GLY A 432 21.09 13.72 -13.36
C GLY A 432 19.64 13.84 -13.83
N LEU A 433 19.15 12.87 -14.60
CA LEU A 433 17.76 12.83 -15.06
C LEU A 433 16.77 12.71 -13.90
N TYR A 434 17.06 11.85 -12.91
CA TYR A 434 16.23 11.71 -11.71
C TYR A 434 16.14 13.03 -10.94
N GLY A 435 17.27 13.66 -10.62
CA GLY A 435 17.28 14.93 -9.88
C GLY A 435 16.49 16.02 -10.60
N HIS A 436 16.59 16.06 -11.93
CA HIS A 436 15.84 16.99 -12.76
C HIS A 436 14.33 16.73 -12.75
N ALA A 437 13.91 15.46 -12.79
CA ALA A 437 12.49 15.09 -12.72
C ALA A 437 11.91 15.33 -11.32
N PHE A 438 12.65 14.97 -10.26
CA PHE A 438 12.18 15.05 -8.88
C PHE A 438 11.97 16.49 -8.39
N GLN A 439 12.86 17.42 -8.76
CA GLN A 439 12.72 18.85 -8.41
C GLN A 439 11.42 19.50 -8.88
N ARG A 440 10.73 18.89 -9.87
CA ARG A 440 9.49 19.42 -10.45
C ARG A 440 8.22 18.79 -9.91
N LEU A 441 8.35 17.76 -9.08
CA LEU A 441 7.21 17.12 -8.45
C LEU A 441 7.02 17.74 -7.06
N PRO A 442 5.81 18.22 -6.70
CA PRO A 442 5.51 18.82 -5.39
C PRO A 442 5.40 17.74 -4.30
N ILE A 443 6.46 16.97 -4.08
CA ILE A 443 6.48 15.80 -3.19
C ILE A 443 6.82 16.19 -1.74
N GLY A 444 7.46 17.34 -1.53
CA GLY A 444 7.95 17.78 -0.21
C GLY A 444 6.88 17.86 0.89
N GLY A 445 5.62 18.16 0.54
CA GLY A 445 4.53 18.24 1.51
C GLY A 445 4.15 16.90 2.15
N LYS A 446 4.24 15.79 1.40
CA LYS A 446 3.89 14.46 1.90
C LYS A 446 4.87 13.95 2.95
N LYS A 447 6.17 14.12 2.69
CA LYS A 447 7.22 13.76 3.65
C LYS A 447 7.04 14.49 4.98
N ALA A 448 6.95 15.82 4.93
CA ALA A 448 6.77 16.63 6.14
C ALA A 448 5.46 16.28 6.88
N TYR A 449 4.40 15.94 6.12
CA TYR A 449 3.14 15.46 6.69
C TYR A 449 3.28 14.10 7.40
N HIS A 450 4.04 13.15 6.86
CA HIS A 450 4.25 11.85 7.52
C HIS A 450 5.21 11.95 8.71
N ASP A 451 6.27 12.75 8.61
CA ASP A 451 7.30 12.88 9.66
C ASP A 451 6.74 13.41 10.99
N LYS A 452 5.64 14.19 10.96
CA LYS A 452 4.95 14.64 12.19
C LYS A 452 4.37 13.48 13.01
N PHE A 453 4.13 12.32 12.38
CA PHE A 453 3.64 11.11 13.04
C PHE A 453 4.75 10.19 13.53
N ARG A 454 6.03 10.56 13.37
CA ARG A 454 7.18 9.76 13.81
C ARG A 454 7.17 8.32 13.26
N PRO A 455 7.35 8.14 11.92
CA PRO A 455 7.55 6.82 11.32
C PRO A 455 8.69 6.04 11.98
N ASP A 456 8.54 4.72 12.05
CA ASP A 456 9.52 3.78 12.57
C ASP A 456 10.54 3.41 11.48
N SER A 457 11.68 4.10 11.49
CA SER A 457 12.75 3.90 10.52
C SER A 457 13.37 2.49 10.55
N THR A 458 13.12 1.69 11.59
CA THR A 458 13.63 0.32 11.65
C THR A 458 12.80 -0.66 10.82
N GLN A 459 11.58 -0.28 10.43
CA GLN A 459 10.66 -1.08 9.63
C GLN A 459 10.48 -0.57 8.20
N ASP A 460 11.10 0.56 7.87
CA ASP A 460 11.12 1.08 6.52
C ASP A 460 11.73 0.06 5.54
N SER A 461 11.28 0.11 4.29
CA SER A 461 11.77 -0.78 3.23
C SER A 461 12.15 0.01 1.99
N ASP A 462 13.36 -0.20 1.49
CA ASP A 462 13.81 0.42 0.26
C ASP A 462 13.10 -0.18 -0.96
N LEU A 463 12.76 0.69 -1.90
CA LEU A 463 12.00 0.40 -3.11
C LEU A 463 12.82 0.72 -4.35
N TYR A 464 12.79 -0.22 -5.29
CA TYR A 464 13.65 -0.22 -6.45
C TYR A 464 12.86 -0.21 -7.76
N LEU A 465 13.41 0.49 -8.75
CA LEU A 465 13.14 0.20 -10.16
C LEU A 465 14.09 -0.89 -10.61
N VAL A 466 13.58 -1.91 -11.31
CA VAL A 466 14.40 -3.06 -11.73
C VAL A 466 14.21 -3.32 -13.22
N PHE A 467 15.33 -3.46 -13.94
CA PHE A 467 15.39 -3.68 -15.38
C PHE A 467 16.16 -4.96 -15.70
N PRO A 468 15.46 -6.07 -16.01
CA PRO A 468 16.09 -7.36 -16.31
C PRO A 468 16.99 -7.39 -17.53
N SER A 469 16.77 -6.52 -18.51
CA SER A 469 17.49 -6.49 -19.79
C SER A 469 18.75 -5.62 -19.76
N GLY A 470 19.26 -5.27 -18.57
CA GLY A 470 20.39 -4.36 -18.40
C GLY A 470 19.97 -2.90 -18.48
N ILE A 471 20.74 -2.08 -19.21
CA ILE A 471 20.53 -0.62 -19.25
C ILE A 471 19.11 -0.30 -19.76
N PRO A 472 18.31 0.48 -19.01
CA PRO A 472 16.94 0.82 -19.39
C PRO A 472 16.93 1.60 -20.70
N SER A 473 16.21 1.07 -21.69
CA SER A 473 16.00 1.77 -22.96
C SER A 473 15.05 2.97 -22.79
N PRO A 474 14.99 3.90 -23.76
CA PRO A 474 14.03 5.01 -23.73
C PRO A 474 12.56 4.56 -23.58
N ARG A 475 12.21 3.38 -24.12
CA ARG A 475 10.86 2.79 -23.93
C ARG A 475 10.59 2.44 -22.48
N HIS A 476 11.58 1.92 -21.74
CA HIS A 476 11.45 1.67 -20.32
C HIS A 476 11.20 2.98 -19.56
N MET A 477 12.02 4.02 -19.81
CA MET A 477 11.85 5.31 -19.13
C MET A 477 10.48 5.95 -19.39
N LEU A 478 10.00 5.88 -20.63
CA LEU A 478 8.68 6.39 -21.01
C LEU A 478 7.56 5.57 -20.34
N ALA A 479 7.68 4.24 -20.32
CA ALA A 479 6.74 3.35 -19.66
C ALA A 479 6.63 3.64 -18.16
N MET A 480 7.76 3.84 -17.46
CA MET A 480 7.76 4.20 -16.03
C MET A 480 7.09 5.57 -15.78
N THR A 481 7.34 6.54 -16.66
CA THR A 481 6.76 7.88 -16.54
C THR A 481 5.24 7.86 -16.77
N HIS A 482 4.79 7.10 -17.77
CA HIS A 482 3.38 6.89 -18.06
C HIS A 482 2.67 6.14 -16.93
N MET A 483 3.31 5.11 -16.35
CA MET A 483 2.77 4.39 -15.20
C MET A 483 2.61 5.29 -13.97
N ALA A 484 3.55 6.22 -13.73
CA ALA A 484 3.44 7.21 -12.66
C ALA A 484 2.45 8.37 -12.96
N ASN A 485 1.77 8.31 -14.12
CA ASN A 485 0.90 9.35 -14.67
C ASN A 485 1.47 10.77 -14.58
N ILE A 486 2.79 10.89 -14.75
CA ILE A 486 3.48 12.16 -14.75
C ILE A 486 3.26 12.79 -16.12
N SER A 487 2.49 13.89 -16.17
CA SER A 487 2.28 14.62 -17.42
C SER A 487 3.57 15.33 -17.84
N LEU A 488 4.34 14.69 -18.72
CA LEU A 488 5.52 15.28 -19.35
C LEU A 488 5.20 16.64 -19.99
N ARG A 489 4.02 16.80 -20.62
CA ARG A 489 3.58 18.07 -21.21
C ARG A 489 3.43 19.19 -20.19
N LYS A 490 2.88 18.90 -19.01
CA LYS A 490 2.78 19.89 -17.92
C LYS A 490 4.17 20.25 -17.38
N MET A 491 5.08 19.28 -17.28
CA MET A 491 6.47 19.53 -16.89
C MET A 491 7.21 20.41 -17.92
N PHE A 492 7.11 20.10 -19.20
CA PHE A 492 7.72 20.90 -20.27
C PHE A 492 7.11 22.31 -20.37
N ARG A 493 5.80 22.47 -20.13
CA ARG A 493 5.17 23.79 -20.08
C ARG A 493 5.69 24.62 -18.90
N ALA A 494 5.84 24.00 -17.73
CA ALA A 494 6.48 24.64 -16.57
C ALA A 494 7.94 25.02 -16.85
N ASP A 495 8.66 24.26 -17.68
CA ASP A 495 10.02 24.60 -18.13
C ASP A 495 10.05 25.82 -19.03
N VAL A 496 9.14 25.89 -20.00
CA VAL A 496 9.03 27.07 -20.86
C VAL A 496 8.64 28.28 -20.03
N GLU A 497 7.69 28.16 -19.11
CA GLU A 497 7.23 29.26 -18.26
C GLU A 497 8.33 29.75 -17.30
N SER A 498 9.07 28.84 -16.64
CA SER A 498 10.20 29.20 -15.77
C SER A 498 11.39 29.78 -16.54
N PHE A 499 11.69 29.27 -17.73
CA PHE A 499 12.75 29.80 -18.60
C PHE A 499 12.39 31.20 -19.12
N VAL A 500 11.13 31.42 -19.51
CA VAL A 500 10.61 32.74 -19.92
C VAL A 500 10.63 33.73 -18.75
N LEU A 501 10.26 33.29 -17.53
CA LEU A 501 10.32 34.12 -16.33
C LEU A 501 11.78 34.53 -16.02
N THR A 502 12.71 33.57 -16.09
CA THR A 502 14.14 33.80 -15.89
C THR A 502 14.73 34.73 -16.96
N ARG A 503 14.26 34.63 -18.22
CA ARG A 503 14.65 35.52 -19.31
C ARG A 503 14.09 36.93 -19.15
N LYS A 504 12.84 37.08 -18.68
CA LYS A 504 12.24 38.38 -18.36
C LYS A 504 12.94 39.05 -17.19
N LEU A 505 13.32 38.31 -16.15
CA LEU A 505 14.11 38.81 -15.02
C LEU A 505 15.53 39.21 -15.45
N LYS A 506 16.17 38.47 -16.37
CA LYS A 506 17.46 38.86 -16.96
C LYS A 506 17.36 40.03 -17.95
N ALA A 507 16.23 40.20 -18.62
CA ALA A 507 16.00 41.31 -19.55
C ALA A 507 15.60 42.62 -18.84
N GLY A 508 14.96 42.53 -17.67
CA GLY A 508 14.64 43.69 -16.80
C GLY A 508 15.82 44.20 -15.95
N GLY A 509 16.98 43.54 -16.01
CA GLY A 509 18.19 43.93 -15.28
C GLY A 509 19.18 44.80 -16.07
N LYS A 510 18.76 45.39 -17.19
CA LYS A 510 19.55 46.35 -17.97
C LYS A 510 18.80 47.67 -18.09
N GLU A 511 18.83 48.45 -17.02
CA GLU A 511 18.82 49.91 -17.12
C GLU A 511 20.22 50.40 -16.74
N SER A 512 20.82 51.15 -17.65
CA SER A 512 22.12 51.83 -17.47
C SER A 512 21.98 53.05 -16.55
N PRO A 513 23.05 53.48 -15.86
CA PRO A 513 22.96 54.44 -14.77
C PRO A 513 22.83 55.86 -15.31
N ALA A 514 21.88 56.63 -14.78
CA ALA A 514 21.81 58.07 -14.94
C ALA A 514 21.62 58.72 -13.55
N GLU A 515 22.71 59.35 -13.12
CA GLU A 515 22.82 60.50 -12.21
C GLU A 515 22.07 60.49 -10.87
N GLU A 516 22.86 60.24 -9.81
CA GLU A 516 22.63 60.80 -8.47
C GLU A 516 22.64 62.34 -8.53
N THR A 517 21.56 62.95 -8.04
CA THR A 517 21.66 64.23 -7.34
C THR A 517 20.91 64.11 -6.01
N ASP A 518 21.69 64.27 -4.95
CA ASP A 518 21.33 64.29 -3.54
C ASP A 518 20.53 65.56 -3.19
N THR A 519 19.41 65.41 -2.46
CA THR A 519 18.98 66.38 -1.44
C THR A 519 18.00 65.73 -0.47
N GLY A 520 18.39 65.66 0.80
CA GLY A 520 17.58 65.09 1.88
C GLY A 520 16.56 66.06 2.51
N LYS A 521 15.50 65.47 3.10
CA LYS A 521 14.91 65.73 4.43
C LYS A 521 13.42 65.33 4.47
N GLY A 522 13.01 64.60 5.51
CA GLY A 522 11.62 64.65 6.00
C GLY A 522 11.05 63.34 6.56
N PHE A 523 10.86 63.31 7.88
CA PHE A 523 10.14 62.34 8.70
C PHE A 523 8.75 61.90 8.18
N LYS A 524 8.35 60.62 8.38
CA LYS A 524 7.33 60.10 9.35
C LYS A 524 6.85 58.68 9.00
N GLU A 525 6.34 58.00 10.03
CA GLU A 525 5.76 56.66 10.12
C GLU A 525 4.65 56.36 9.07
N GLU A 526 4.56 55.10 8.58
CA GLU A 526 3.43 54.15 8.79
C GLU A 526 3.43 52.96 7.80
N GLU A 527 2.89 51.85 8.31
CA GLU A 527 2.24 50.69 7.64
C GLU A 527 3.00 49.65 6.77
N VAL A 528 3.16 48.47 7.40
CA VAL A 528 2.48 47.20 7.06
C VAL A 528 2.19 46.91 5.57
N LEU A 529 2.81 45.86 5.03
CA LEU A 529 2.10 44.90 4.17
C LEU A 529 2.75 43.51 4.18
N VAL A 530 2.17 42.61 4.97
CA VAL A 530 2.35 41.15 4.88
C VAL A 530 1.27 40.64 3.92
N LEU A 531 1.65 40.10 2.76
CA LEU A 531 0.70 39.50 1.83
C LEU A 531 0.54 38.00 2.09
N TYR A 532 -0.57 37.67 2.75
CA TYR A 532 -1.24 36.37 2.72
C TYR A 532 -2.05 36.20 1.41
N SER A 533 -2.28 34.92 1.06
CA SER A 533 -3.07 34.31 -0.03
C SER A 533 -4.27 35.07 -0.63
N PRO A 534 -4.81 34.54 -1.75
CA PRO A 534 -6.25 34.35 -1.77
C PRO A 534 -6.74 32.97 -2.26
N CYS A 535 -7.75 32.45 -1.54
CA CYS A 535 -8.80 31.56 -2.02
C CYS A 535 -9.66 32.23 -3.11
N VAL A 536 -10.27 31.43 -4.01
CA VAL A 536 -11.52 31.69 -4.76
C VAL A 536 -12.01 30.32 -5.28
N ARG A 537 -13.27 29.85 -5.19
CA ARG A 537 -14.55 30.23 -4.56
C ARG A 537 -15.37 28.95 -4.42
#